data_AF-X0WBV0-F1
#
_entry.id   AF-X0WBV0-F1
#
_cell.length_a   1.000
_cell.length_b   1.000
_cell.length_c   1.000
_cell.angle_alpha   90.00
_cell.angle_beta   90.00
_cell.angle_gamma   90.00
#
_symmetry.space_group_name_H-M   'P 1'
#
loop_
_entity.id
_entity.type
_entity.pdbx_description
1 polymer ?
#
loop_
_entity_poly.entity_id
_entity_poly.type
_entity_poly.pdbx_seq_one_letter_code
_entity_poly.pdbx_strand_id
1 'polypeptide(L)' 'KSTFNQAICSIVPDEKIILNDYLYYTLLSEREGIAKKKIHRTQDNLNKTKLENYEIPLIKDPKIQKKFISEMQEFEKTL' A
#
# COMPACT_ATOMS: atom_id res chain seq x y z
N LYS A 1 -7.56 -24.43 -7.95
CA LYS A 1 -8.22 -23.12 -7.72
C LYS A 1 -8.22 -22.86 -6.22
N SER A 2 -7.33 -22.02 -5.71
CA SER A 2 -7.37 -21.60 -4.31
C SER A 2 -8.48 -20.57 -4.13
N THR A 3 -9.45 -20.87 -3.27
CA THR A 3 -10.47 -19.91 -2.85
C THR A 3 -9.84 -19.03 -1.79
N PHE A 4 -9.39 -17.83 -2.17
CA PHE A 4 -9.03 -16.81 -1.17
C PHE A 4 -10.31 -16.39 -0.44
N ASN A 5 -10.19 -16.10 0.86
CA ASN A 5 -11.27 -15.42 1.57
C ASN A 5 -11.55 -14.09 0.85
N GLN A 6 -12.82 -13.73 0.73
CA GLN A 6 -13.24 -12.51 0.01
C GLN A 6 -12.78 -11.22 0.72
N ALA A 7 -12.10 -11.35 1.86
CA ALA A 7 -11.57 -10.28 2.68
C ALA A 7 -10.09 -9.93 2.38
N ILE A 8 -9.36 -10.75 1.61
CA ILE A 8 -7.96 -10.47 1.24
C ILE A 8 -7.88 -10.08 -0.23
N CYS A 9 -7.13 -9.00 -0.50
CA CYS A 9 -6.80 -8.54 -1.85
C CYS A 9 -5.28 -8.60 -2.03
N SER A 10 -4.82 -9.22 -3.12
CA SER A 10 -3.44 -9.15 -3.58
C SER A 10 -3.27 -7.93 -4.48
N ILE A 11 -2.15 -7.21 -4.33
CA ILE A 11 -1.72 -6.15 -5.23
C ILE A 11 -0.41 -6.61 -5.85
N VAL A 12 -0.32 -6.56 -7.18
CA VAL A 12 0.91 -6.85 -7.92
C VAL A 12 1.24 -5.60 -8.75
N PRO A 13 2.20 -4.77 -8.32
CA PRO A 13 2.54 -3.56 -9.04
C PRO A 13 3.35 -3.86 -10.32
N ASP A 14 3.30 -2.94 -11.28
CA ASP A 14 4.30 -2.91 -12.36
C ASP A 14 5.61 -2.35 -11.79
N GLU A 15 6.62 -3.21 -11.65
CA GLU A 15 7.94 -2.87 -11.10
C GLU A 15 8.70 -1.82 -11.93
N LYS A 16 8.28 -1.57 -13.18
CA LYS A 16 8.82 -0.47 -13.98
C LYS A 16 8.33 0.90 -13.51
N ILE A 17 7.21 0.94 -12.78
CA ILE A 17 6.57 2.15 -12.28
C ILE A 17 6.85 2.33 -10.80
N ILE A 18 6.66 1.28 -10.01
CA ILE A 18 6.74 1.34 -8.55
C ILE A 18 7.29 0.03 -7.98
N LEU A 19 8.27 0.15 -7.10
CA LEU A 19 8.84 -0.98 -6.38
C LEU A 19 7.87 -1.48 -5.31
N ASN A 20 7.80 -2.80 -5.14
CA ASN A 20 6.86 -3.43 -4.22
C ASN A 20 7.04 -2.93 -2.77
N ASP A 21 8.29 -2.86 -2.29
CA ASP A 21 8.58 -2.38 -0.93
C ASP A 21 8.21 -0.90 -0.74
N TYR A 22 8.42 -0.07 -1.77
CA TYR A 22 8.00 1.33 -1.73
C TYR A 22 6.48 1.44 -1.62
N LEU A 23 5.73 0.65 -2.42
CA LEU A 23 4.28 0.59 -2.35
C LEU A 23 3.81 0.11 -0.97
N TYR A 24 4.47 -0.89 -0.39
CA TYR A 24 4.17 -1.39 0.95
C TYR A 24 4.28 -0.28 2.00
N TYR A 25 5.42 0.41 2.08
CA TYR A 25 5.63 1.49 3.04
C TYR A 25 4.68 2.67 2.83
N THR A 26 4.37 2.99 1.57
CA THR A 26 3.40 4.05 1.24
C THR A 26 1.98 3.71 1.69
N LEU A 27 1.54 2.46 1.47
CA LEU A 27 0.23 2.01 1.95
C LEU A 27 0.21 1.88 3.48
N LEU A 28 1.35 1.55 4.09
CA LEU A 28 1.49 1.49 5.54
C LEU A 28 1.34 2.87 6.19
N SER A 29 1.94 3.92 5.62
CA SER A 29 1.78 5.29 6.13
C SER A 29 0.33 5.79 6.01
N GLU A 30 -0.38 5.33 4.98
CA GLU A 30 -1.78 5.68 4.73
C GLU A 30 -2.80 4.79 5.46
N ARG A 31 -2.34 3.82 6.25
CA ARG A 31 -3.21 2.84 6.94
C ARG A 31 -4.33 3.51 7.73
N GLU A 32 -4.01 4.56 8.49
CA GLU A 32 -5.02 5.29 9.25
C GLU A 32 -6.02 6.04 8.36
N GLY A 33 -5.54 6.66 7.28
CA GLY A 33 -6.40 7.35 6.32
C GLY A 33 -7.36 6.38 5.64
N ILE A 34 -6.86 5.22 5.24
CA ILE A 34 -7.65 4.12 4.68
C ILE A 34 -8.67 3.62 5.72
N ALA A 35 -8.29 3.48 7.00
CA ALA A 35 -9.19 3.05 8.07
C ALA A 35 -10.28 4.10 8.37
N LYS A 36 -9.94 5.39 8.42
CA LYS A 36 -10.91 6.50 8.66
C LYS A 36 -11.94 6.63 7.53
N LYS A 37 -11.56 6.31 6.28
CA LYS A 37 -12.50 6.21 5.15
C LYS A 37 -13.49 5.04 5.27
N LYS A 38 -13.23 4.05 6.15
CA LYS A 38 -14.18 2.97 6.47
C LYS A 38 -15.27 3.44 7.44
N ILE A 39 -14.90 4.25 8.45
CA ILE A 39 -15.78 4.67 9.56
C ILE A 39 -17.06 5.38 9.09
N HIS A 40 -17.02 6.10 7.97
CA HIS A 40 -18.15 6.91 7.49
C HIS A 40 -19.17 6.16 6.62
N ARG A 41 -19.02 4.84 6.39
CA ARG A 41 -20.00 4.06 5.62
C ARG A 41 -20.37 2.77 6.36
N THR A 42 -21.66 2.52 6.50
CA THR A 42 -22.37 1.52 7.33
C THR A 42 -22.07 0.03 7.02
N GLN A 43 -21.04 -0.28 6.23
CA GLN A 43 -20.58 -1.63 5.89
C GLN A 43 -19.04 -1.64 5.88
N ASP A 44 -18.44 -2.30 6.86
CA ASP A 44 -17.02 -2.25 7.25
C ASP A 44 -15.99 -2.79 6.22
N ASN A 45 -16.45 -3.15 5.02
CA ASN A 45 -15.60 -3.80 4.02
C ASN A 45 -14.94 -2.79 3.08
N LEU A 46 -13.60 -2.83 3.03
CA LEU A 46 -12.84 -2.20 1.96
C LEU A 46 -13.13 -2.98 0.68
N ASN A 47 -13.92 -2.43 -0.22
CA ASN A 47 -14.14 -3.08 -1.52
C ASN A 47 -12.92 -2.83 -2.44
N LYS A 48 -12.66 -3.78 -3.34
CA LYS A 48 -11.54 -3.71 -4.31
C LYS A 48 -11.52 -2.38 -5.07
N THR A 49 -12.69 -1.91 -5.50
CA THR A 49 -12.86 -0.65 -6.25
C THR A 49 -12.38 0.58 -5.47
N LYS A 50 -12.56 0.65 -4.15
CA LYS A 50 -12.05 1.77 -3.36
C LYS A 50 -10.52 1.75 -3.27
N LEU A 51 -9.92 0.56 -3.22
CA LEU A 51 -8.47 0.40 -3.19
C LEU A 51 -7.84 0.74 -4.55
N GLU A 52 -8.46 0.31 -5.65
CA GLU A 52 -8.02 0.64 -7.01
C GLU A 52 -8.08 2.15 -7.31
N ASN A 53 -9.04 2.87 -6.73
CA ASN A 53 -9.17 4.32 -6.87
C ASN A 53 -8.48 5.10 -5.75
N TYR A 54 -7.72 4.43 -4.87
CA TYR A 54 -7.02 5.12 -3.79
C TYR A 54 -5.74 5.74 -4.32
N GLU A 55 -5.70 7.08 -4.33
CA GLU A 55 -4.52 7.82 -4.77
C GLU A 55 -3.42 7.77 -3.71
N ILE A 56 -2.20 7.49 -4.16
CA ILE A 56 -0.99 7.50 -3.34
C ILE A 56 0.04 8.46 -3.96
N PRO A 57 0.93 9.04 -3.15
CA PRO A 57 2.08 9.76 -3.69
C PRO A 57 2.96 8.79 -4.49
N LEU A 58 3.29 9.16 -5.73
CA LEU A 58 4.14 8.39 -6.62
C LEU A 58 5.42 9.15 -6.94
N ILE A 59 6.55 8.58 -6.53
CA ILE A 59 7.88 9.02 -6.95
C ILE A 59 8.27 8.22 -8.19
N LYS A 60 8.40 8.87 -9.36
CA LYS A 60 8.71 8.17 -10.62
C LYS A 60 10.17 7.72 -10.74
N ASP A 61 11.09 8.33 -9.98
CA ASP A 61 12.51 7.98 -10.05
C ASP A 61 12.80 6.73 -9.20
N PRO A 62 13.22 5.60 -9.81
CA PRO A 62 13.52 4.38 -9.08
C PRO A 62 14.70 4.53 -8.11
N LYS A 63 15.64 5.46 -8.34
CA LYS A 63 16.74 5.70 -7.40
C LYS A 63 16.24 6.30 -6.09
N ILE A 64 15.29 7.22 -6.18
CA ILE A 64 14.70 7.86 -5.00
C ILE A 64 13.82 6.84 -4.24
N GLN A 65 13.04 6.01 -4.95
CA GLN A 65 12.29 4.92 -4.33
C GLN A 65 13.22 3.97 -3.55
N LYS A 66 14.36 3.56 -4.15
CA LYS A 66 15.35 2.70 -3.49
C LYS A 66 15.96 3.34 -2.24
N LYS A 67 16.31 4.63 -2.32
CA LYS A 67 16.85 5.36 -1.17
C LYS A 67 15.85 5.38 -0.02
N PHE A 68 14.59 5.72 -0.30
CA PHE A 68 13.52 5.70 0.68
C PHE A 68 13.36 4.31 1.33
N ILE A 69 13.30 3.25 0.52
CA ILE A 69 13.21 1.86 1.02
C ILE A 69 14.38 1.56 1.96
N SER A 70 15.61 1.91 1.58
CA SER A 70 16.79 1.64 2.42
C SER A 70 16.75 2.36 3.77
N GLU A 71 16.23 3.59 3.80
CA GLU A 71 16.07 4.35 5.05
C GLU A 71 14.99 3.73 5.94
N MET A 72 13.85 3.32 5.37
CA MET A 72 12.78 2.64 6.12
C MET A 72 13.24 1.29 6.69
N GLN A 73 13.96 0.49 5.89
CA GLN A 73 14.51 -0.79 6.33
C GLN A 73 15.53 -0.64 7.45
N GLU A 74 16.34 0.42 7.43
CA GLU A 74 17.28 0.69 8.52
C GLU A 74 16.55 1.08 9.80
N PHE A 75 15.51 1.92 9.69
CA PHE A 75 14.67 2.29 10.83
C PHE A 75 14.00 1.07 11.48
N GLU A 76 13.47 0.13 10.68
CA GLU A 76 12.86 -1.10 11.18
C GLU A 76 13.82 -1.99 11.98
N LYS A 77 15.13 -1.97 11.69
CA LYS A 77 16.13 -2.73 12.46
C LYS A 77 16.43 -2.13 13.84
N THR A 78 16.13 -0.84 14.03
CA THR A 78 16.42 -0.12 15.28
C THR A 78 15.26 -0.16 16.28
N LEU A 79 14.11 -0.71 15.87
CA LEU A 79 12.94 -1.01 16.71
C LEU A 79 13.06 -2.40 17.36
#